data_AF-V8QM35-F1
#
_entry.id   AF-V8QM35-F1
#
_cell.length_a   1.000
_cell.length_b   1.000
_cell.length_c   1.000
_cell.angle_alpha   90.00
_cell.angle_beta   90.00
_cell.angle_gamma   90.00
#
_symmetry.space_group_name_H-M   'P 1'
#
loop_
_entity.id
_entity.type
_entity.pdbx_description
1 polymer ?
#
loop_
_entity_poly.entity_id
_entity_poly.type
_entity_poly.pdbx_seq_one_letter_code
_entity_poly.pdbx_strand_id
1 'polypeptide(L)'
;MMYEAVLLFGVVFFTDYIFDTLTQSRSGLMLLGPRQAVLFVAIGLYFVLCWRKHGQTLPMKTWNIRLVDRQGGKPTWGQLVLRYLLCWPIPLAGAYLVYVVSASLGWPSVTMFIVVTPFLNFVYSWFDRNGLMLHDRLAGTRLVDLSPAAIQ
;
A
#
# COMPACT_ATOMS: atom_id res chain seq x y z
N MET A 1 4.79 11.54 -0.95
CA MET A 1 4.60 10.69 -2.14
C MET A 1 5.86 10.54 -2.98
N MET A 2 6.51 11.63 -3.40
CA MET A 2 7.77 11.54 -4.17
C MET A 2 8.89 10.77 -3.43
N TYR A 3 9.08 11.03 -2.13
CA TYR A 3 10.08 10.31 -1.33
C TYR A 3 9.87 8.79 -1.31
N GLU A 4 8.63 8.34 -1.13
CA GLU A 4 8.31 6.91 -1.12
C GLU A 4 8.47 6.30 -2.50
N ALA A 5 8.07 7.04 -3.55
CA ALA A 5 8.20 6.58 -4.93
C ALA A 5 9.67 6.33 -5.30
N VAL A 6 10.60 7.19 -4.87
CA VAL A 6 12.05 7.00 -5.12
C VAL A 6 12.58 5.77 -4.38
N LEU A 7 12.19 5.58 -3.11
CA LEU A 7 12.62 4.42 -2.33
C LEU A 7 12.05 3.11 -2.88
N LEU A 8 10.76 3.08 -3.18
CA LEU A 8 10.09 1.92 -3.77
C LEU A 8 10.59 1.64 -5.18
N PHE A 9 10.93 2.66 -5.98
CA PHE A 9 11.59 2.47 -7.25
C PHE A 9 12.88 1.68 -7.09
N GLY A 10 13.72 2.03 -6.11
CA GLY A 10 14.92 1.26 -5.78
C GLY A 10 14.59 -0.20 -5.40
N VAL A 11 13.66 -0.40 -4.46
CA VAL A 11 13.25 -1.75 -4.01
C VAL A 11 12.74 -2.59 -5.18
N VAL A 12 11.84 -2.06 -6.00
CA VAL A 12 11.26 -2.74 -7.16
C VAL A 12 12.33 -3.03 -8.20
N PHE A 13 13.17 -2.05 -8.54
CA PHE A 13 14.23 -2.21 -9.53
C PHE A 13 15.21 -3.31 -9.15
N PHE A 14 15.75 -3.28 -7.91
CA PHE A 14 16.70 -4.31 -7.47
C PHE A 14 16.05 -5.69 -7.38
N THR A 15 14.80 -5.76 -6.92
CA THR A 15 14.08 -7.02 -6.83
C THR A 15 13.83 -7.62 -8.21
N ASP A 16 13.35 -6.82 -9.16
CA ASP A 16 13.08 -7.23 -10.53
C ASP A 16 14.37 -7.62 -11.26
N TYR A 17 15.46 -6.86 -11.06
CA TYR A 17 16.77 -7.17 -11.62
C TYR A 17 17.32 -8.52 -11.14
N ILE A 18 17.23 -8.80 -9.83
CA ILE A 18 17.64 -10.09 -9.26
C ILE A 18 16.75 -11.20 -9.81
N PHE A 19 15.44 -10.98 -9.86
CA PHE A 19 14.47 -11.94 -10.39
C PHE A 19 14.79 -12.29 -11.86
N ASP A 20 14.99 -11.30 -12.72
CA ASP A 20 15.30 -11.50 -14.14
C ASP A 20 16.64 -12.19 -14.35
N THR A 21 17.65 -11.84 -13.55
CA THR A 21 18.97 -12.49 -13.59
C THR A 21 18.88 -13.97 -13.19
N LEU A 22 18.16 -14.29 -12.12
CA LEU A 22 18.04 -15.67 -11.62
C LEU A 22 17.14 -16.55 -12.50
N THR A 23 16.07 -15.97 -13.06
CA THR A 23 15.09 -16.71 -13.86
C THR A 23 15.37 -16.68 -15.36
N GLN A 24 16.42 -15.95 -15.78
CA GLN A 24 16.74 -15.71 -17.19
C GLN A 24 15.54 -15.14 -17.98
N SER A 25 14.65 -14.41 -17.30
CA SER A 25 13.47 -13.82 -17.92
C SER A 25 13.89 -12.66 -18.81
N ARG A 26 13.75 -12.84 -20.13
CA ARG A 26 14.12 -11.82 -21.13
C ARG A 26 12.99 -10.86 -21.48
N SER A 27 11.80 -11.11 -20.94
CA SER A 27 10.59 -10.33 -21.20
C SER A 27 9.73 -10.24 -19.95
N GLY A 28 9.19 -9.05 -19.69
CA GLY A 28 8.29 -8.78 -18.57
C GLY A 28 7.04 -9.67 -18.53
N LEU A 29 6.62 -10.21 -19.70
CA LEU A 29 5.43 -11.04 -19.83
C LEU A 29 5.68 -12.53 -19.59
N MET A 30 6.94 -12.98 -19.64
CA MET A 30 7.28 -14.41 -19.65
C MET A 30 6.98 -15.10 -18.30
N LEU A 31 7.21 -14.39 -17.19
CA LEU A 31 6.96 -14.87 -15.82
C LEU A 31 6.14 -13.86 -15.03
N LEU A 32 5.08 -13.32 -15.65
CA LEU A 32 4.29 -12.21 -15.12
C LEU A 32 3.75 -12.51 -13.70
N GLY A 33 3.10 -13.66 -13.50
CA GLY A 33 2.53 -14.05 -12.21
C GLY A 33 3.59 -14.15 -11.09
N PRO A 34 4.66 -14.96 -11.26
CA PRO A 34 5.74 -15.04 -10.29
C PRO A 34 6.43 -13.70 -10.02
N ARG A 35 6.68 -12.89 -11.06
CA ARG A 35 7.27 -11.55 -10.94
C ARG A 35 6.39 -10.64 -10.08
N GLN A 36 5.09 -10.58 -10.37
CA GLN A 36 4.13 -9.82 -9.58
C GLN A 36 4.09 -10.26 -8.11
N ALA A 37 4.10 -11.58 -7.85
CA ALA A 37 4.13 -12.10 -6.49
C ALA A 37 5.41 -11.72 -5.73
N VAL A 38 6.58 -11.82 -6.36
CA VAL A 38 7.85 -11.43 -5.76
C VAL A 38 7.91 -9.93 -5.48
N LEU A 39 7.47 -9.09 -6.42
CA LEU A 39 7.39 -7.65 -6.21
C LEU A 39 6.41 -7.27 -5.09
N PHE A 40 5.24 -7.92 -5.05
CA PHE A 40 4.27 -7.74 -3.99
C PHE A 40 4.85 -8.08 -2.62
N VAL A 41 5.60 -9.18 -2.51
CA VAL A 41 6.27 -9.57 -1.26
C VAL A 41 7.38 -8.58 -0.89
N ALA A 42 8.21 -8.16 -1.85
CA ALA A 42 9.31 -7.22 -1.60
C ALA A 42 8.80 -5.86 -1.11
N ILE A 43 7.76 -5.31 -1.74
CA ILE A 43 7.10 -4.07 -1.31
C ILE A 43 6.49 -4.25 0.09
N GLY A 44 5.79 -5.37 0.32
CA GLY A 44 5.22 -5.68 1.63
C GLY A 44 6.26 -5.77 2.74
N LEU A 45 7.36 -6.47 2.49
CA LEU A 45 8.48 -6.57 3.43
C LEU A 45 9.06 -5.19 3.74
N TYR A 46 9.28 -4.36 2.73
CA TYR A 46 9.75 -2.99 2.93
C TYR A 46 8.84 -2.21 3.90
N PHE A 47 7.53 -2.16 3.63
CA PHE A 47 6.57 -1.43 4.47
C PHE A 47 6.47 -2.01 5.88
N VAL A 48 6.32 -3.32 5.99
CA VAL A 48 6.18 -4.00 7.29
C VAL A 48 7.43 -3.79 8.14
N LEU A 49 8.64 -3.86 7.55
CA LEU A 49 9.89 -3.61 8.29
C LEU A 49 10.02 -2.16 8.74
N CYS A 50 9.69 -1.19 7.87
CA CYS A 50 9.70 0.23 8.21
C CYS A 50 8.73 0.54 9.37
N TRP A 51 7.50 0.02 9.28
CA TRP A 51 6.49 0.17 10.33
C TRP A 51 6.88 -0.54 11.62
N ARG A 52 7.49 -1.74 11.54
CA ARG A 52 7.87 -2.47 12.75
C ARG A 52 9.04 -1.82 13.49
N LYS A 53 10.05 -1.32 12.76
CA LYS A 53 11.27 -0.73 13.34
C LYS A 53 11.01 0.67 13.91
N HIS A 54 10.33 1.53 13.16
CA HIS A 54 10.19 2.94 13.51
C HIS A 54 8.74 3.41 13.70
N GLY A 55 7.75 2.58 13.36
CA GLY A 55 6.34 3.00 13.30
C GLY A 55 6.06 4.00 12.17
N GLN A 56 7.02 4.26 11.28
CA GLN A 56 6.96 5.34 10.29
C GLN A 56 7.75 4.96 9.04
N THR A 57 7.17 5.25 7.87
CA THR A 57 7.93 5.36 6.62
C THR A 57 8.56 6.76 6.50
N LEU A 58 9.39 6.98 5.48
CA LEU A 58 10.09 8.25 5.33
C LEU A 58 9.12 9.46 5.17
N PRO A 59 8.05 9.39 4.34
CA PRO A 59 7.03 10.44 4.27
C PRO A 59 6.27 10.62 5.59
N MET A 60 6.00 9.53 6.32
CA MET A 60 5.33 9.60 7.62
C MET A 60 6.19 10.39 8.62
N LYS A 61 7.51 10.23 8.58
CA LYS A 61 8.44 11.05 9.38
C LYS A 61 8.34 12.53 9.01
N THR A 62 8.28 12.85 7.71
CA THR A 62 8.20 14.25 7.26
C THR A 62 6.90 14.95 7.70
N TRP A 63 5.82 14.19 7.86
CA TRP A 63 4.52 14.72 8.27
C TRP A 63 4.25 14.50 9.76
N ASN A 64 5.24 14.06 10.54
CA ASN A 64 5.12 13.71 11.95
C ASN A 64 4.03 12.67 12.26
N ILE A 65 3.63 11.84 11.30
CA ILE A 65 2.59 10.82 11.51
C ILE A 65 3.25 9.52 11.95
N ARG A 66 2.70 8.83 12.96
CA ARG A 66 3.17 7.51 13.41
C ARG A 66 2.06 6.47 13.39
N LEU A 67 2.41 5.26 12.98
CA LEU A 67 1.57 4.09 13.10
C LEU A 67 1.70 3.49 14.49
N VAL A 68 0.57 3.34 15.18
CA VAL A 68 0.48 2.73 16.51
C VAL A 68 -0.65 1.70 16.53
N ASP A 69 -0.58 0.78 17.49
CA ASP A 69 -1.69 -0.12 17.81
C ASP A 69 -2.85 0.67 18.48
N ARG A 70 -4.02 0.04 18.65
CA ARG A 70 -5.16 0.61 19.38
C ARG A 70 -4.79 1.13 20.77
N GLN A 71 -3.87 0.47 21.45
CA GLN A 71 -3.39 0.86 22.78
C GLN A 71 -2.29 1.95 22.75
N GLY A 72 -1.92 2.45 21.57
CA GLY A 72 -0.82 3.41 21.40
C GLY A 72 0.58 2.80 21.39
N GLY A 73 0.68 1.48 21.53
CA GLY A 73 1.94 0.73 21.48
C GLY A 73 2.46 0.48 20.07
N LYS A 74 3.57 -0.27 19.98
CA LYS A 74 4.12 -0.73 18.69
C LYS A 74 3.22 -1.83 18.11
N PRO A 75 2.77 -1.73 16.85
CA PRO A 75 1.99 -2.78 16.22
C PRO A 75 2.73 -4.11 16.16
N THR A 76 1.99 -5.21 16.32
CA THR A 76 2.52 -6.57 16.18
C THR A 76 2.75 -6.93 14.70
N TRP A 77 3.58 -7.94 14.43
CA TRP A 77 3.84 -8.40 13.06
C TRP A 77 2.56 -8.83 12.33
N GLY A 78 1.67 -9.56 13.02
CA GLY A 78 0.39 -9.99 12.46
C GLY A 78 -0.49 -8.81 12.03
N GLN A 79 -0.56 -7.75 12.83
CA GLN A 79 -1.31 -6.55 12.48
C GLN A 79 -0.73 -5.84 11.26
N LEU A 80 0.60 -5.74 11.16
CA LEU A 80 1.26 -5.08 10.03
C LEU A 80 1.07 -5.86 8.72
N VAL A 81 1.19 -7.19 8.77
CA VAL A 81 0.94 -8.06 7.61
C VAL A 81 -0.54 -8.00 7.21
N LEU A 82 -1.45 -8.09 8.19
CA LEU A 82 -2.89 -7.98 7.93
C LEU A 82 -3.24 -6.61 7.33
N ARG A 83 -2.67 -5.53 7.86
CA ARG A 83 -2.82 -4.17 7.32
C ARG A 83 -2.35 -4.11 5.87
N TYR A 84 -1.17 -4.67 5.58
CA TYR A 84 -0.64 -4.72 4.22
C TYR A 84 -1.56 -5.50 3.29
N LEU A 85 -2.07 -6.67 3.70
CA LEU A 85 -2.97 -7.45 2.87
C LEU A 85 -4.33 -6.75 2.67
N LEU A 86 -4.86 -6.12 3.70
CA LEU A 86 -6.18 -5.46 3.66
C LEU A 86 -6.19 -4.15 2.88
N CYS A 87 -5.04 -3.55 2.55
CA CYS A 87 -5.02 -2.33 1.75
C CYS A 87 -5.28 -2.57 0.25
N TRP A 88 -5.18 -3.82 -0.24
CA TRP A 88 -5.32 -4.19 -1.64
C TRP A 88 -6.75 -4.56 -2.13
N PRO A 89 -7.62 -5.24 -1.35
CA PRO A 89 -8.93 -5.67 -1.83
C PRO A 89 -9.80 -4.54 -2.38
N ILE A 90 -9.85 -3.39 -1.70
CA ILE A 90 -10.65 -2.23 -2.15
C ILE A 90 -10.12 -1.66 -3.48
N PRO A 91 -8.82 -1.32 -3.61
CA PRO A 91 -8.27 -0.87 -4.89
C PRO A 91 -8.39 -1.89 -6.02
N LEU A 92 -8.21 -3.18 -5.74
CA LEU A 92 -8.35 -4.24 -6.74
C LEU A 92 -9.81 -4.42 -7.19
N ALA A 93 -10.77 -4.37 -6.28
CA ALA A 93 -12.19 -4.36 -6.61
C ALA A 93 -12.57 -3.14 -7.46
N GLY A 94 -12.04 -1.95 -7.11
CA GLY A 94 -12.20 -0.74 -7.91
C GLY A 94 -11.59 -0.86 -9.31
N ALA A 95 -10.39 -1.44 -9.42
CA ALA A 95 -9.73 -1.68 -10.71
C ALA A 95 -10.50 -2.68 -11.57
N TYR A 96 -11.04 -3.73 -10.97
CA TYR A 96 -11.90 -4.70 -11.65
C TYR A 96 -13.19 -4.03 -12.15
N LEU A 97 -13.82 -3.17 -11.35
CA LEU A 97 -14.99 -2.41 -11.77
C LEU A 97 -14.68 -1.49 -12.95
N VAL A 98 -13.56 -0.74 -12.89
CA VAL A 98 -13.10 0.12 -14.01
C VAL A 98 -12.89 -0.71 -15.28
N TYR A 99 -12.29 -1.90 -15.16
CA TYR A 99 -12.10 -2.81 -16.28
C TYR A 99 -13.43 -3.27 -16.89
N VAL A 100 -14.40 -3.70 -16.07
CA VAL A 100 -15.74 -4.13 -16.54
C VAL A 100 -16.50 -2.98 -17.20
N VAL A 101 -16.42 -1.77 -16.64
CA VAL A 101 -17.05 -0.57 -17.22
C VAL A 101 -16.40 -0.19 -18.55
N SER A 102 -15.06 -0.25 -18.64
CA SER A 102 -14.35 0.00 -19.90
C SER A 102 -14.73 -1.02 -20.97
N ALA A 103 -14.83 -2.30 -20.62
CA ALA A 103 -15.21 -3.37 -21.54
C ALA A 103 -16.66 -3.26 -22.02
N SER A 104 -17.59 -2.86 -21.14
CA SER A 104 -19.01 -2.70 -21.49
C SER A 104 -19.31 -1.45 -22.32
N LEU A 105 -18.61 -0.34 -22.07
CA LEU A 105 -18.73 0.88 -22.88
C LEU A 105 -17.94 0.81 -24.20
N GLY A 106 -16.99 -0.13 -24.33
CA GLY A 106 -16.11 -0.25 -25.49
C GLY A 106 -15.09 0.88 -25.62
N TRP A 107 -14.86 1.65 -24.56
CA TRP A 107 -13.94 2.80 -24.56
C TRP A 107 -12.68 2.48 -23.75
N PRO A 108 -11.53 2.23 -24.42
CA PRO A 108 -10.28 1.87 -23.74
C PRO A 108 -9.78 2.96 -22.79
N SER A 109 -10.08 4.24 -23.07
CA SER A 109 -9.66 5.37 -22.24
C SER A 109 -10.21 5.33 -20.82
N VAL A 110 -11.32 4.61 -20.58
CA VAL A 110 -11.88 4.43 -19.23
C VAL A 110 -10.90 3.70 -18.31
N THR A 111 -10.02 2.85 -18.84
CA THR A 111 -8.99 2.17 -18.02
C THR A 111 -8.05 3.13 -17.29
N MET A 112 -7.88 4.36 -17.78
CA MET A 112 -7.03 5.37 -17.11
C MET A 112 -7.54 5.74 -15.71
N PHE A 113 -8.83 5.56 -15.42
CA PHE A 113 -9.40 5.79 -14.09
C PHE A 113 -8.89 4.81 -13.03
N ILE A 114 -8.11 3.78 -13.41
CA ILE A 114 -7.43 2.89 -12.45
C ILE A 114 -6.55 3.66 -11.45
N VAL A 115 -6.02 4.84 -11.83
CA VAL A 115 -5.20 5.69 -10.94
C VAL A 115 -6.00 6.19 -9.72
N VAL A 116 -7.33 6.24 -9.82
CA VAL A 116 -8.22 6.69 -8.73
C VAL A 116 -8.50 5.58 -7.72
N THR A 117 -8.35 4.30 -8.10
CA THR A 117 -8.79 3.18 -7.27
C THR A 117 -8.06 3.05 -5.93
N PRO A 118 -6.76 3.40 -5.77
CA PRO A 118 -6.12 3.41 -4.45
C PRO A 118 -6.78 4.37 -3.47
N PHE A 119 -7.35 5.48 -3.97
CA PHE A 119 -8.00 6.49 -3.15
C PHE A 119 -9.36 6.05 -2.60
N LEU A 120 -9.94 4.96 -3.14
CA LEU A 120 -11.18 4.39 -2.60
C LEU A 120 -11.03 3.92 -1.15
N ASN A 121 -9.80 3.61 -0.70
CA ASN A 121 -9.53 3.32 0.71
C ASN A 121 -9.89 4.48 1.66
N PHE A 122 -9.86 5.73 1.19
CA PHE A 122 -10.25 6.90 1.99
C PHE A 122 -11.77 7.02 2.16
N VAL A 123 -12.56 6.47 1.25
CA VAL A 123 -14.02 6.63 1.27
C VAL A 123 -14.61 6.12 2.58
N TYR A 124 -14.09 5.02 3.13
CA TYR A 124 -14.55 4.48 4.39
C TYR A 124 -14.27 5.40 5.59
N SER A 125 -13.22 6.22 5.53
CA SER A 125 -12.88 7.12 6.65
C SER A 125 -13.90 8.23 6.86
N TRP A 126 -14.72 8.55 5.85
CA TRP A 126 -15.83 9.50 6.00
C TRP A 126 -17.03 8.92 6.75
N PHE A 127 -17.19 7.60 6.76
CA PHE A 127 -18.26 6.92 7.48
C PHE A 127 -17.86 6.51 8.89
N ASP A 128 -16.56 6.25 9.11
CA ASP A 128 -16.07 5.87 10.42
C ASP A 128 -16.05 7.07 11.39
N ARG A 129 -16.68 6.91 12.56
CA ARG A 129 -16.77 7.96 13.58
C ARG A 129 -15.41 8.44 14.11
N ASN A 130 -14.37 7.60 13.96
CA ASN A 130 -13.00 7.93 14.36
C ASN A 130 -12.12 8.33 13.17
N GLY A 131 -12.67 8.45 11.96
CA GLY A 131 -11.91 8.79 10.76
C GLY A 131 -10.90 7.73 10.34
N LEU A 132 -11.06 6.46 10.78
CA LEU A 132 -10.12 5.40 10.45
C LEU A 132 -10.41 4.79 9.09
N MET A 133 -9.36 4.44 8.34
CA MET A 133 -9.49 3.64 7.13
C MET A 133 -9.93 2.22 7.48
N LEU A 134 -10.63 1.53 6.55
CA LEU A 134 -11.16 0.19 6.81
C LEU A 134 -10.07 -0.81 7.21
N HIS A 135 -8.96 -0.81 6.47
CA HIS A 135 -7.83 -1.71 6.74
C HIS A 135 -7.17 -1.42 8.09
N ASP A 136 -7.12 -0.16 8.52
CA ASP A 136 -6.60 0.24 9.82
C ASP A 136 -7.53 -0.23 10.96
N ARG A 137 -8.84 -0.05 10.79
CA ARG A 137 -9.84 -0.51 11.77
C ARG A 137 -9.80 -2.02 11.97
N LEU A 138 -9.69 -2.79 10.88
CA LEU A 138 -9.62 -4.25 10.87
C LEU A 138 -8.28 -4.78 11.38
N ALA A 139 -7.17 -4.15 11.01
CA ALA A 139 -5.84 -4.50 11.52
C ALA A 139 -5.63 -4.07 12.98
N GLY A 140 -6.51 -3.24 13.54
CA GLY A 140 -6.34 -2.67 14.87
C GLY A 140 -5.21 -1.65 14.94
N THR A 141 -4.88 -1.01 13.81
CA THR A 141 -3.85 0.03 13.74
C THR A 141 -4.48 1.40 13.59
N ARG A 142 -3.77 2.45 14.01
CA ARG A 142 -4.17 3.84 13.76
C ARG A 142 -2.95 4.70 13.46
N LEU A 143 -3.16 5.73 12.65
CA LEU A 143 -2.20 6.78 12.42
C LEU A 143 -2.45 7.90 13.45
N VAL A 144 -1.40 8.30 14.16
CA VAL A 144 -1.43 9.42 15.12
C VAL A 144 -0.48 10.52 14.66
N ASP A 145 -0.88 11.77 14.83
CA ASP A 145 -0.01 12.91 14.60
C ASP A 145 0.88 13.14 15.82
N LEU A 146 2.17 13.35 15.60
CA LEU A 146 3.18 13.66 16.62
C LEU A 146 3.52 15.15 16.64
N SER A 147 2.84 15.98 15.83
CA SER A 147 3.08 17.41 15.78
C SER A 147 2.82 18.06 17.16
N PRO A 148 3.67 19.00 17.62
CA PRO A 148 3.55 19.60 18.94
C PRO A 148 2.20 20.26 19.24
N ALA A 149 1.53 20.78 18.21
CA ALA A 149 0.21 21.40 18.31
C ALA A 149 -0.92 20.40 18.61
N ALA A 150 -0.72 19.10 18.37
CA ALA A 150 -1.70 18.05 18.64
C ALA A 150 -1.61 17.49 20.07
N ILE A 151 -0.64 17.95 20.87
CA ILE A 151 -0.36 17.47 22.24
C ILE A 151 -0.83 18.50 23.31
N GLN A 152 -1.39 19.64 22.89
CA GLN A 152 -2.07 20.61 23.77
C GLN A 152 -3.57 20.30 23.88
#